data_AF-A0A7Y4WTW2-F1
#
_entry.id   AF-A0A7Y4WTW2-F1
#
_cell.length_a   1.000
_cell.length_b   1.000
_cell.length_c   1.000
_cell.angle_alpha   90.00
_cell.angle_beta   90.00
_cell.angle_gamma   90.00
#
_symmetry.space_group_name_H-M   'P 1'
#
loop_
_entity.id
_entity.type
_entity.pdbx_description
1 polymer ?
#
loop_
_entity_poly.entity_id
_entity_poly.type
_entity_poly.pdbx_seq_one_letter_code
_entity_poly.pdbx_strand_id
1 'polypeptide(L)'
;MSTLHDALPVDPVARALARAAGVLPDQGPIGVFVHHNTLHAFQHLPFHEGVQAGADALGAEPYLSLARFREAFRAGRVDDADIRAGIVRTLGFRGAEPVLRSYARAELWHLLTVTEADADDAAGLTYLLQAGIARECEDLPLWSACLARAARG
;
A
#
# COMPACT_ATOMS: atom_id res chain seq x y z
N MET A 1 -0.82 12.34 -44.58
CA MET A 1 -2.27 12.23 -44.83
C MET A 1 -2.69 10.79 -44.62
N SER A 2 -3.86 10.60 -43.97
CA SER A 2 -4.62 9.36 -43.79
C SER A 2 -4.16 8.47 -42.62
N THR A 3 -4.59 8.69 -41.36
CA THR A 3 -5.90 8.40 -40.73
C THR A 3 -6.45 6.99 -41.00
N LEU A 4 -6.05 6.03 -40.17
CA LEU A 4 -6.81 4.81 -39.87
C LEU A 4 -6.59 4.51 -38.39
N HIS A 5 -7.31 5.24 -37.54
CA HIS A 5 -7.56 4.83 -36.16
C HIS A 5 -8.31 3.50 -36.23
N ASP A 6 -7.77 2.47 -35.59
CA ASP A 6 -8.29 1.10 -35.52
C ASP A 6 -9.77 1.07 -35.17
N ALA A 7 -10.62 0.91 -36.18
CA ALA A 7 -12.03 0.62 -35.97
C ALA A 7 -12.11 -0.83 -35.48
N LEU A 8 -12.41 -1.00 -34.19
CA LEU A 8 -12.70 -2.32 -33.65
C LEU A 8 -13.80 -3.00 -34.48
N PRO A 9 -13.74 -4.31 -34.69
CA PRO A 9 -14.73 -5.04 -35.48
C PRO A 9 -16.17 -4.71 -35.06
N VAL A 10 -17.08 -4.56 -36.04
CA VAL A 10 -18.50 -4.32 -35.74
C VAL A 10 -19.12 -5.54 -35.06
N ASP A 11 -18.65 -6.74 -35.42
CA ASP A 11 -19.04 -7.98 -34.76
C ASP A 11 -18.62 -7.97 -33.27
N PRO A 12 -19.57 -8.16 -32.34
CA PRO A 12 -19.29 -8.05 -30.90
C PRO A 12 -18.30 -9.11 -30.41
N VAL A 13 -18.27 -10.31 -31.01
CA VAL A 13 -17.34 -11.38 -30.63
C VAL A 13 -15.93 -11.04 -31.09
N ALA A 14 -15.75 -10.65 -32.36
CA ALA A 14 -14.45 -10.26 -32.92
C ALA A 14 -13.87 -9.04 -32.19
N ARG A 15 -14.71 -8.10 -31.76
CA ARG A 15 -14.28 -6.94 -30.96
C ARG A 15 -13.88 -7.29 -29.54
N ALA A 16 -14.57 -8.25 -28.89
CA ALA A 16 -14.15 -8.77 -27.61
C ALA A 16 -12.80 -9.50 -27.71
N LEU A 17 -12.62 -10.30 -28.77
CA LEU A 17 -11.36 -11.00 -29.05
C LEU A 17 -10.20 -10.04 -29.33
N ALA A 18 -10.41 -8.98 -30.13
CA ALA A 18 -9.38 -7.97 -30.40
C ALA A 18 -8.95 -7.22 -29.13
N ARG A 19 -9.88 -6.91 -28.23
CA ARG A 19 -9.57 -6.30 -26.94
C ARG A 19 -8.84 -7.26 -26.01
N ALA A 20 -9.28 -8.52 -25.95
CA ALA A 20 -8.66 -9.56 -25.15
C ALA A 20 -7.21 -9.84 -25.62
N ALA A 21 -6.98 -9.89 -26.93
CA ALA A 21 -5.63 -10.10 -27.49
C ALA A 21 -4.64 -9.00 -27.10
N GLY A 22 -5.08 -7.75 -26.91
CA GLY A 22 -4.20 -6.66 -26.48
C GLY A 22 -3.78 -6.72 -25.01
N VAL A 23 -4.46 -7.54 -24.18
CA VAL A 23 -4.21 -7.64 -22.74
C VAL A 23 -3.81 -9.05 -22.28
N LEU A 24 -4.13 -10.07 -23.07
CA LEU A 24 -3.73 -11.45 -22.80
C LEU A 24 -2.28 -11.66 -23.28
N PRO A 25 -1.50 -12.47 -22.54
CA PRO A 25 -0.18 -12.85 -23.02
C PRO A 25 -0.30 -13.70 -24.30
N ASP A 26 0.57 -13.43 -25.28
CA ASP A 26 0.63 -14.14 -26.57
C ASP A 26 1.01 -15.65 -26.46
N GLN A 27 1.15 -16.20 -25.25
CA GLN A 27 1.67 -17.54 -25.04
C GLN A 27 0.62 -18.54 -24.55
N GLY A 28 0.67 -19.76 -25.11
CA GLY A 28 -0.19 -20.90 -24.75
C GLY A 28 0.11 -21.49 -23.35
N PRO A 29 -0.46 -22.65 -22.97
CA PRO A 29 -0.28 -23.22 -21.64
C PRO A 29 1.15 -23.74 -21.46
N ILE A 30 1.86 -23.30 -20.42
CA ILE A 30 3.31 -23.51 -20.25
C ILE A 30 3.65 -24.17 -18.91
N GLY A 31 4.59 -25.12 -18.93
CA GLY A 31 5.18 -25.83 -17.78
C GLY A 31 6.54 -25.31 -17.28
N VAL A 32 6.92 -24.07 -17.60
CA VAL A 32 8.17 -23.39 -17.18
C VAL A 32 7.96 -21.88 -16.95
N PHE A 33 8.91 -21.23 -16.27
CA PHE A 33 8.84 -19.85 -15.79
C PHE A 33 8.44 -18.81 -16.86
N VAL A 34 7.41 -18.01 -16.53
CA VAL A 34 6.96 -16.86 -17.32
C VAL A 34 7.84 -15.64 -17.01
N HIS A 35 8.40 -15.03 -18.04
CA HIS A 35 9.27 -13.84 -17.98
C HIS A 35 8.55 -12.54 -18.39
N HIS A 36 7.29 -12.63 -18.82
CA HIS A 36 6.48 -11.46 -19.16
C HIS A 36 5.59 -11.08 -17.99
N ASN A 37 6.06 -10.10 -17.23
CA ASN A 37 5.24 -9.39 -16.26
C ASN A 37 4.11 -8.69 -17.02
N THR A 38 2.85 -8.99 -16.70
CA THR A 38 1.67 -8.37 -17.33
C THR A 38 1.70 -6.83 -17.22
N LEU A 39 2.42 -6.29 -16.23
CA LEU A 39 2.64 -4.85 -16.10
C LEU A 39 3.57 -4.25 -17.17
N HIS A 40 4.19 -5.05 -18.03
CA HIS A 40 5.05 -4.58 -19.13
C HIS A 40 4.29 -3.61 -20.07
N ALA A 41 2.99 -3.80 -20.28
CA ALA A 41 2.16 -2.88 -21.05
C ALA A 41 2.13 -1.46 -20.46
N PHE A 42 2.39 -1.34 -19.15
CA PHE A 42 2.35 -0.09 -18.39
C PHE A 42 3.75 0.44 -18.03
N GLN A 43 4.83 -0.18 -18.53
CA GLN A 43 6.21 0.18 -18.16
C GLN A 43 6.64 1.61 -18.55
N HIS A 44 5.88 2.22 -19.45
CA HIS A 44 6.10 3.60 -19.88
C HIS A 44 5.59 4.63 -18.85
N LEU A 45 4.84 4.18 -17.84
CA LEU A 45 4.34 5.00 -16.74
C LEU A 45 5.31 4.92 -15.54
N PRO A 46 5.33 5.97 -14.68
CA PRO A 46 5.95 5.87 -13.36
C PRO A 46 5.43 4.64 -12.59
N PHE A 47 6.30 3.99 -11.82
CA PHE A 47 6.01 2.70 -11.20
C PHE A 47 4.63 2.61 -10.52
N HIS A 48 4.32 3.55 -9.63
CA HIS A 48 3.04 3.53 -8.90
C HIS A 48 1.82 3.76 -9.80
N GLU A 49 1.97 4.57 -10.85
CA GLU A 49 0.93 4.80 -11.84
C GLU A 49 0.72 3.56 -12.71
N GLY A 50 1.80 2.93 -13.17
CA GLY A 50 1.72 1.72 -14.00
C GLY A 50 1.16 0.52 -13.24
N VAL A 51 1.53 0.35 -11.98
CA VAL A 51 0.99 -0.68 -11.09
C VAL A 51 -0.51 -0.46 -10.84
N GLN A 52 -0.95 0.78 -10.61
CA GLN A 52 -2.38 1.07 -10.42
C GLN A 52 -3.17 0.90 -11.72
N ALA A 53 -2.65 1.37 -12.85
CA ALA A 53 -3.29 1.19 -14.15
C ALA A 53 -3.44 -0.30 -14.51
N GLY A 54 -2.42 -1.11 -14.21
CA GLY A 54 -2.50 -2.56 -14.33
C GLY A 54 -3.54 -3.20 -13.40
N ALA A 55 -3.63 -2.75 -12.16
CA ALA A 55 -4.66 -3.22 -11.23
C ALA A 55 -6.08 -2.92 -11.72
N ASP A 56 -6.32 -1.70 -12.20
CA ASP A 56 -7.62 -1.28 -12.72
C ASP A 56 -8.01 -2.09 -13.97
N ALA A 57 -7.04 -2.36 -14.85
CA ALA A 57 -7.26 -3.12 -16.08
C ALA A 57 -7.46 -4.63 -15.84
N LEU A 58 -6.83 -5.19 -14.80
CA LEU A 58 -6.76 -6.64 -14.57
C LEU A 58 -7.57 -7.11 -13.35
N GLY A 59 -8.16 -6.18 -12.58
CA GLY A 59 -8.90 -6.49 -11.36
C GLY A 59 -8.00 -7.08 -10.26
N ALA A 60 -6.76 -6.60 -10.14
CA ALA A 60 -5.78 -7.10 -9.19
C ALA A 60 -5.64 -6.20 -7.95
N GLU A 61 -5.08 -6.74 -6.87
CA GLU A 61 -4.63 -5.96 -5.70
C GLU A 61 -3.13 -5.64 -5.83
N PRO A 62 -2.76 -4.41 -6.22
CA PRO A 62 -1.37 -4.08 -6.56
C PRO A 62 -0.45 -3.97 -5.35
N TYR A 63 -1.02 -3.71 -4.17
CA TYR A 63 -0.31 -3.52 -2.92
C TYR A 63 -0.92 -4.40 -1.83
N LEU A 64 -0.10 -4.77 -0.86
CA LEU A 64 -0.61 -5.42 0.34
C LEU A 64 -1.53 -4.46 1.11
N SER A 65 -2.63 -4.99 1.65
CA SER A 65 -3.33 -4.29 2.72
C SER A 65 -2.38 -4.06 3.90
N LEU A 66 -2.62 -3.02 4.69
CA LEU A 66 -1.77 -2.68 5.82
C LEU A 66 -1.64 -3.84 6.83
N ALA A 67 -2.71 -4.60 7.05
CA ALA A 67 -2.70 -5.82 7.86
C ALA A 67 -1.72 -6.87 7.31
N ARG A 68 -1.81 -7.20 6.01
CA ARG A 68 -0.91 -8.17 5.36
C ARG A 68 0.54 -7.68 5.31
N PHE A 69 0.73 -6.37 5.17
CA PHE A 69 2.05 -5.75 5.25
C PHE A 69 2.65 -5.92 6.66
N ARG A 70 1.89 -5.61 7.72
CA ARG A 70 2.32 -5.80 9.12
C ARG A 70 2.62 -7.27 9.44
N GLU A 71 1.85 -8.21 8.88
CA GLU A 71 2.15 -9.65 8.98
C GLU A 71 3.46 -10.02 8.29
N ALA A 72 3.71 -9.49 7.08
CA ALA A 72 4.96 -9.72 6.37
C ALA A 72 6.16 -9.14 7.12
N PHE A 73 6.01 -7.95 7.71
CA PHE A 73 7.00 -7.33 8.60
C PHE A 73 7.28 -8.20 9.84
N ARG A 74 6.24 -8.63 10.56
CA ARG A 74 6.38 -9.53 11.73
C ARG A 74 7.03 -10.87 11.38
N ALA A 75 6.83 -11.35 10.14
CA ALA A 75 7.46 -12.56 9.62
C ALA A 75 8.90 -12.34 9.09
N GLY A 76 9.45 -11.12 9.18
CA GLY A 76 10.79 -10.77 8.68
C GLY A 76 10.91 -10.73 7.15
N ARG A 77 9.78 -10.70 6.42
CA ARG A 77 9.77 -10.58 4.95
C ARG A 77 9.92 -9.14 4.45
N VAL A 78 9.69 -8.17 5.33
CA VAL A 78 9.92 -6.75 5.09
C VAL A 78 10.88 -6.27 6.17
N ASP A 79 11.99 -5.67 5.78
CA ASP A 79 13.02 -5.22 6.70
C ASP A 79 12.70 -3.83 7.28
N ASP A 80 13.01 -3.62 8.56
CA ASP A 80 12.76 -2.34 9.23
C ASP A 80 13.56 -1.18 8.61
N ALA A 81 14.79 -1.46 8.16
CA ALA A 81 15.64 -0.46 7.53
C ALA A 81 15.07 0.00 6.18
N ASP A 82 14.47 -0.91 5.40
CA ASP A 82 13.82 -0.58 4.14
C ASP A 82 12.60 0.33 4.34
N ILE A 83 11.80 0.05 5.38
CA ILE A 83 10.66 0.90 5.76
C ILE A 83 11.15 2.30 6.11
N ARG A 84 12.16 2.40 6.99
CA ARG A 84 12.74 3.70 7.38
C ARG A 84 13.32 4.44 6.19
N ALA A 85 14.04 3.76 5.31
CA ALA A 85 14.61 4.35 4.11
C ALA A 85 13.53 4.89 3.17
N GLY A 86 12.43 4.15 2.99
CA GLY A 86 11.25 4.61 2.24
C GLY A 86 10.63 5.87 2.85
N ILE A 87 10.41 5.89 4.15
CA ILE A 87 9.86 7.05 4.87
C ILE A 87 10.76 8.28 4.73
N VAL A 88 12.08 8.12 4.93
CA VAL A 88 13.06 9.21 4.78
C VAL A 88 13.05 9.75 3.35
N ARG A 89 13.03 8.87 2.34
CA ARG A 89 12.98 9.27 0.93
C ARG A 89 11.72 10.07 0.60
N THR A 90 10.57 9.66 1.13
CA THR A 90 9.28 10.32 0.88
C THR A 90 9.14 11.64 1.63
N LEU A 91 9.55 11.70 2.90
CA LEU A 91 9.40 12.90 3.73
C LEU A 91 10.51 13.94 3.50
N GLY A 92 11.71 13.52 3.10
CA GLY A 92 12.87 14.38 3.03
C GLY A 92 13.12 15.12 4.35
N PHE A 93 13.39 16.43 4.27
CA PHE A 93 13.64 17.26 5.45
C PHE A 93 12.45 17.32 6.43
N ARG A 94 11.22 17.10 5.94
CA ARG A 94 10.01 17.12 6.76
C ARG A 94 9.91 15.95 7.73
N GLY A 95 10.78 14.95 7.57
CA GLY A 95 10.86 13.79 8.46
C GLY A 95 11.22 14.18 9.89
N ALA A 96 12.06 15.21 10.06
CA ALA A 96 12.53 15.69 11.36
C ALA A 96 11.58 16.69 12.05
N GLU A 97 10.52 17.12 11.37
CA GLU A 97 9.55 18.05 11.97
C GLU A 97 8.83 17.37 13.15
N PRO A 98 8.78 18.00 14.33
CA PRO A 98 8.04 17.48 15.47
C PRO A 98 6.53 17.55 15.20
N VAL A 99 5.83 16.43 15.38
CA VAL A 99 4.36 16.36 15.21
C VAL A 99 3.68 16.16 16.57
N LEU A 100 4.31 15.39 17.45
CA LEU A 100 3.92 15.23 18.85
C LEU A 100 5.11 15.60 19.74
N ARG A 101 4.86 15.83 21.04
CA ARG A 101 5.89 16.29 22.00
C ARG A 101 7.19 15.48 21.98
N SER A 102 7.11 14.20 21.58
CA SER A 102 8.22 13.25 21.63
C SER A 102 8.48 12.53 20.30
N TYR A 103 7.78 12.88 19.22
CA TYR A 103 7.93 12.22 17.92
C TYR A 103 8.08 13.21 16.76
N ALA A 104 9.11 12.99 15.97
CA ALA A 104 9.25 13.53 14.63
C ALA A 104 8.28 12.83 13.67
N ARG A 105 7.95 13.48 12.55
CA ARG A 105 6.99 12.93 11.58
C ARG A 105 7.39 11.56 11.04
N ALA A 106 8.68 11.35 10.79
CA ALA A 106 9.19 10.06 10.31
C ALA A 106 8.99 8.94 11.34
N GLU A 107 9.20 9.24 12.62
CA GLU A 107 9.02 8.28 13.71
C GLU A 107 7.55 7.93 13.89
N LEU A 108 6.67 8.93 13.85
CA LEU A 108 5.22 8.70 13.91
C LEU A 108 4.73 7.89 12.72
N TRP A 109 5.18 8.20 11.49
CA TRP A 109 4.82 7.41 10.30
C TRP A 109 5.27 5.97 10.46
N HIS A 110 6.53 5.75 10.84
CA HIS A 110 7.08 4.41 11.06
C HIS A 110 6.25 3.62 12.07
N LEU A 111 5.94 4.23 13.22
CA LEU A 111 5.14 3.61 14.26
C LEU A 111 3.75 3.20 13.75
N LEU A 112 3.06 4.10 13.04
CA LEU A 112 1.75 3.82 12.45
C LEU A 112 1.82 2.75 11.36
N THR A 113 2.97 2.56 10.72
CA THR A 113 3.14 1.54 9.67
C THR A 113 3.31 0.16 10.28
N VAL A 114 4.15 0.03 11.31
CA VAL A 114 4.58 -1.29 11.83
C VAL A 114 3.77 -1.77 13.04
N THR A 115 3.03 -0.87 13.70
CA THR A 115 2.21 -1.20 14.89
C THR A 115 0.72 -0.93 14.63
N GLU A 116 -0.13 -1.46 15.50
CA GLU A 116 -1.57 -1.19 15.52
C GLU A 116 -1.94 -0.06 16.50
N ALA A 117 -1.06 0.93 16.66
CA ALA A 117 -1.28 2.07 17.56
C ALA A 117 -2.51 2.93 17.18
N ASP A 118 -3.05 2.74 15.97
CA ASP A 118 -4.19 3.45 15.42
C ASP A 118 -5.50 2.64 15.41
N ALA A 119 -5.48 1.37 15.84
CA ALA A 119 -6.61 0.46 15.69
C ALA A 119 -7.83 0.86 16.53
N ASP A 120 -7.61 1.45 17.71
CA ASP A 120 -8.67 1.85 18.62
C ASP A 120 -8.92 3.37 18.54
N ASP A 121 -10.19 3.75 18.47
CA ASP A 121 -10.62 5.13 18.69
C ASP A 121 -10.75 5.44 20.20
N ALA A 122 -11.08 6.69 20.54
CA ALA A 122 -11.18 7.10 21.94
C ALA A 122 -12.21 6.28 22.74
N ALA A 123 -13.31 5.85 22.10
CA ALA A 123 -14.35 5.04 22.74
C ALA A 123 -13.86 3.61 22.98
N GLY A 124 -13.19 3.01 21.98
CA GLY A 124 -12.53 1.70 22.09
C GLY A 124 -11.49 1.68 23.21
N LEU A 125 -10.60 2.66 23.26
CA LEU A 125 -9.60 2.80 24.32
C LEU A 125 -10.25 2.92 25.71
N THR A 126 -11.32 3.71 25.84
CA THR A 126 -12.04 3.87 27.11
C THR A 126 -12.64 2.54 27.58
N TYR A 127 -13.27 1.79 26.66
CA TYR A 127 -13.82 0.47 26.96
C TYR A 127 -12.72 -0.50 27.41
N LEU A 128 -11.61 -0.59 26.67
CA LEU A 128 -10.50 -1.49 27.00
C LEU A 128 -9.93 -1.20 28.41
N LEU A 129 -9.78 0.07 28.76
CA LEU A 129 -9.31 0.50 30.08
C LEU A 129 -10.32 0.13 31.18
N GLN A 130 -11.60 0.42 30.99
CA GLN A 130 -12.65 0.12 31.97
C GLN A 130 -12.85 -1.39 32.17
N ALA A 131 -12.75 -2.17 31.10
CA ALA A 131 -12.87 -3.62 31.14
C ALA A 131 -11.60 -4.32 31.67
N GLY A 132 -10.51 -3.58 31.92
CA GLY A 132 -9.27 -4.14 32.44
C GLY A 132 -8.53 -5.04 31.43
N ILE A 133 -8.79 -4.87 30.14
CA ILE A 133 -8.19 -5.64 29.04
C ILE A 133 -7.29 -4.78 28.14
N ALA A 134 -7.08 -3.52 28.51
CA ALA A 134 -6.13 -2.65 27.83
C ALA A 134 -4.72 -3.27 27.91
N ARG A 135 -4.01 -3.23 26.77
CA ARG A 135 -2.62 -3.66 26.68
C ARG A 135 -1.75 -2.69 27.48
N GLU A 136 -0.77 -3.22 28.22
CA GLU A 136 0.29 -2.39 28.80
C GLU A 136 1.09 -1.73 27.68
N CYS A 137 1.38 -0.44 27.83
CA CYS A 137 2.21 0.31 26.91
C CYS A 137 3.61 0.46 27.50
N GLU A 138 4.57 -0.27 26.93
CA GLU A 138 5.99 -0.19 27.35
C GLU A 138 6.72 1.04 26.76
N ASP A 139 6.11 1.70 25.76
CA ASP A 139 6.62 2.91 25.10
C ASP A 139 5.92 4.16 25.69
N LEU A 140 6.55 4.78 26.69
CA LEU A 140 6.05 5.98 27.36
C LEU A 140 5.81 7.18 26.40
N PRO A 141 6.68 7.45 25.41
CA PRO A 141 6.39 8.38 24.33
C PRO A 141 5.09 8.05 23.58
N LEU A 142 4.86 6.78 23.20
CA LEU A 142 3.64 6.36 22.50
C LEU A 142 2.41 6.55 23.38
N TRP A 143 2.48 6.16 24.64
CA TRP A 143 1.43 6.41 25.61
C TRP A 143 1.07 7.91 25.68
N SER A 144 2.08 8.77 25.80
CA SER A 144 1.90 10.23 25.86
C SER A 144 1.29 10.79 24.58
N ALA A 145 1.66 10.25 23.42
CA ALA A 145 1.09 10.57 22.12
C ALA A 145 -0.40 10.19 22.02
N CYS A 146 -0.76 8.97 22.42
CA CYS A 146 -2.14 8.50 22.46
C CYS A 146 -3.02 9.35 23.38
N LEU A 147 -2.53 9.69 24.58
CA LEU A 147 -3.22 10.59 25.50
C LEU A 147 -3.43 11.99 24.90
N ALA A 148 -2.40 12.57 24.26
CA ALA A 148 -2.49 13.87 23.64
C ALA A 148 -3.50 13.92 22.48
N ARG A 149 -3.64 12.81 21.73
CA ARG A 149 -4.67 12.63 20.70
C ARG A 149 -6.06 12.59 21.34
N ALA A 150 -6.27 11.72 22.33
CA ALA A 150 -7.56 11.57 23.00
C ALA A 150 -8.06 12.88 23.65
N ALA A 151 -7.14 13.71 24.17
CA ALA A 151 -7.47 15.00 24.76
C ALA A 151 -7.88 16.08 23.76
N ARG A 152 -7.61 15.91 22.46
CA ARG A 152 -7.87 16.93 21.42
C ARG A 152 -9.16 16.74 20.63
N GLY A 153 -9.85 15.61 20.78
CA GLY A 153 -11.07 15.29 20.02
C GLY A 153 -10.77 14.89 18.58
#